data_AF-A0A645ISW7-F1
#
_entry.id   AF-A0A645ISW7-F1
#
_cell.length_a   1.000
_cell.length_b   1.000
_cell.length_c   1.000
_cell.angle_alpha   90.00
_cell.angle_beta   90.00
_cell.angle_gamma   90.00
#
_symmetry.space_group_name_H-M   'P 1'
#
loop_
_entity.id
_entity.type
_entity.pdbx_description
1 polymer ?
#
loop_
_entity_poly.entity_id
_entity_poly.type
_entity_poly.pdbx_seq_one_letter_code
_entity_poly.pdbx_strand_id
1 'polypeptide(L)' 'MPVQNILIELLDISEGSPTQIATESQNGTLAWILKNAWVAKYSGADLNSTTSEVAIESVEIAYEELTIPN' A
#
# COMPACT_ATOMS: atom_id res chain seq x y z
N MET A 1 11.10 5.61 14.08
CA MET A 1 9.89 5.17 13.34
C MET A 1 9.96 3.67 13.21
N PRO A 2 8.84 2.92 13.31
CA PRO A 2 8.86 1.48 13.11
C PRO A 2 9.28 1.18 11.66
N VAL A 3 10.18 0.21 11.52
CA VAL A 3 10.66 -0.31 10.24
C VAL A 3 10.18 -1.74 10.08
N GLN A 4 9.69 -2.10 8.90
CA GLN A 4 9.20 -3.45 8.63
C GLN A 4 9.33 -3.79 7.15
N ASN A 5 9.41 -5.09 6.85
CA ASN A 5 9.30 -5.55 5.46
C ASN A 5 7.82 -5.49 5.04
N ILE A 6 7.55 -4.97 3.85
CA ILE A 6 6.19 -4.79 3.33
C ILE A 6 6.08 -5.47 1.97
N LEU A 7 5.00 -6.23 1.77
CA LEU A 7 4.59 -6.76 0.49
C LEU A 7 3.49 -5.85 -0.08
N ILE A 8 3.65 -5.41 -1.32
CA ILE A 8 2.63 -4.71 -2.09
C ILE A 8 2.32 -5.59 -3.31
N GLU A 9 1.05 -5.86 -3.57
CA GLU A 9 0.61 -6.63 -4.73
C GLU A 9 -0.68 -6.07 -5.33
N LEU A 10 -0.94 -6.37 -6.60
CA LEU A 10 -2.20 -6.04 -7.26
C LEU A 10 -3.22 -7.16 -7.07
N LEU A 11 -4.23 -6.93 -6.25
CA LEU A 11 -5.31 -7.91 -6.08
C LEU A 11 -6.41 -7.70 -7.12
N ASP A 12 -6.86 -8.80 -7.74
CA ASP A 12 -8.12 -8.79 -8.48
C ASP A 12 -9.29 -8.74 -7.48
N ILE A 13 -10.12 -7.70 -7.60
CA ILE A 13 -11.28 -7.44 -6.74
C ILE A 13 -12.61 -7.69 -7.44
N SER A 14 -12.60 -8.31 -8.62
CA SER A 14 -13.82 -8.63 -9.37
C SER A 14 -14.77 -9.56 -8.61
N GLU A 15 -14.24 -10.42 -7.73
CA GLU A 15 -15.01 -11.33 -6.88
C GLU A 15 -15.34 -10.76 -5.48
N GLY A 16 -14.83 -9.57 -5.14
CA GLY A 16 -15.10 -8.92 -3.86
C GLY A 16 -13.91 -8.15 -3.28
N SER A 17 -14.15 -7.50 -2.14
CA SER A 17 -13.10 -6.78 -1.41
C SER A 17 -12.13 -7.76 -0.73
N PRO A 18 -10.82 -7.43 -0.64
CA PRO A 18 -9.86 -8.24 0.11
C PRO A 18 -10.29 -8.40 1.57
N THR A 19 -10.34 -9.64 2.06
CA THR A 19 -10.73 -9.96 3.44
C THR A 19 -9.56 -10.35 4.34
N GLN A 20 -8.36 -10.49 3.78
CA GLN A 20 -7.15 -10.90 4.48
C GLN A 20 -5.96 -10.04 4.06
N ILE A 21 -5.03 -9.82 5.00
CA ILE A 21 -3.71 -9.25 4.72
C ILE A 21 -2.90 -10.29 3.93
N ALA A 22 -2.44 -9.93 2.73
CA ALA A 22 -1.53 -10.75 1.97
C ALA A 22 -0.18 -10.84 2.70
N THR A 23 0.14 -12.04 3.22
CA THR A 23 1.44 -12.33 3.85
C THR A 23 2.43 -12.91 2.85
N GLU A 24 1.96 -13.34 1.68
CA GLU A 24 2.72 -14.00 0.62
C GLU A 24 2.14 -13.57 -0.74
N SER A 25 2.98 -13.48 -1.76
CA SER A 25 2.54 -13.11 -3.12
C SER A 25 1.63 -14.19 -3.69
N GLN A 26 0.48 -13.79 -4.22
CA GLN A 26 -0.33 -14.73 -5.01
C GLN A 26 0.31 -15.00 -6.36
N ASN A 27 0.43 -16.28 -6.72
CA ASN A 27 1.19 -16.76 -7.87
C ASN A 27 0.67 -16.12 -9.17
N GLY A 28 1.54 -15.45 -9.93
CA GLY A 28 1.18 -14.76 -11.19
C GLY A 28 0.75 -13.29 -11.04
N THR A 29 0.86 -12.72 -9.84
CA THR A 29 0.55 -11.31 -9.57
C THR A 29 1.83 -10.47 -9.54
N LEU A 30 1.76 -9.22 -10.04
CA LEU A 30 2.84 -8.25 -9.86
C LEU A 30 2.98 -7.90 -8.37
N ALA A 31 4.12 -8.27 -7.79
CA ALA A 31 4.43 -8.05 -6.39
C ALA A 31 5.72 -7.23 -6.22
N TRP A 32 5.73 -6.37 -5.21
CA TRP A 32 6.87 -5.56 -4.78
C TRP A 32 7.13 -5.81 -3.31
N ILE A 33 8.34 -6.26 -3.00
CA ILE A 33 8.80 -6.50 -1.63
C ILE A 33 9.74 -5.36 -1.25
N LEU A 34 9.29 -4.52 -0.32
CA LEU A 34 10.04 -3.38 0.22
C LEU A 34 10.68 -3.82 1.53
N LYS A 35 12.01 -3.80 1.59
CA LYS A 35 12.76 -4.19 2.78
C LYS A 35 13.03 -2.99 3.69
N ASN A 36 12.88 -3.22 5.00
CA ASN A 36 13.09 -2.21 6.04
C ASN A 36 12.37 -0.89 5.72
N ALA A 37 11.09 -0.96 5.37
CA ALA A 37 10.30 0.21 4.98
C ALA A 37 9.70 0.94 6.19
N TRP A 38 9.50 2.25 6.07
CA TRP A 38 8.84 3.09 7.05
C TRP A 38 8.00 4.19 6.40
N VAL A 39 7.02 4.71 7.13
CA VAL A 39 6.25 5.89 6.73
C VAL A 39 7.16 7.12 6.85
N ALA A 40 7.49 7.72 5.71
CA ALA A 40 8.27 8.95 5.65
C ALA A 40 7.39 10.18 5.87
N LYS A 41 6.15 10.14 5.36
CA LYS A 41 5.18 11.22 5.49
C LYS A 41 3.75 10.70 5.40
N TYR A 42 2.85 11.39 6.08
CA TYR A 42 1.40 11.19 5.99
C TYR A 42 0.74 12.55 5.77
N SER A 43 -0.18 12.61 4.82
CA SER A 43 -1.03 13.77 4.54
C SER A 43 -2.48 13.32 4.61
N GLY A 44 -3.24 13.90 5.54
CA GLY A 44 -4.67 13.63 5.67
C GLY A 44 -5.48 14.28 4.55
N ALA A 45 -6.76 13.95 4.49
CA ALA A 45 -7.68 14.56 3.53
C ALA A 45 -8.00 16.02 3.88
N ASP A 46 -8.20 16.84 2.86
CA ASP A 46 -8.70 18.20 3.04
C ASP A 46 -10.19 18.17 3.41
N LEU A 47 -10.55 18.86 4.50
CA LEU A 47 -11.93 18.93 4.95
C LEU A 47 -12.63 20.12 4.28
N ASN A 48 -13.47 19.81 3.29
CA ASN A 48 -14.26 20.78 2.56
C ASN A 48 -15.76 20.53 2.73
N SER A 49 -16.50 21.55 3.17
CA SER A 49 -17.95 21.48 3.37
C SER A 49 -18.78 21.97 2.17
N THR A 50 -18.12 22.43 1.11
CA THR A 50 -18.76 23.11 -0.03
C THR A 50 -18.87 22.22 -1.27
N THR A 51 -17.99 21.22 -1.39
CA THR A 51 -17.94 20.29 -2.52
C THR A 51 -18.06 18.86 -2.03
N SER A 52 -18.78 18.03 -2.78
CA SER A 52 -18.82 16.58 -2.53
C SER A 52 -17.68 15.92 -3.26
N GLU A 53 -16.60 15.62 -2.54
CA GLU A 53 -15.41 14.96 -3.05
C GLU A 53 -15.05 13.74 -2.23
N VAL A 54 -14.24 12.86 -2.81
CA VAL A 54 -13.71 11.69 -2.11
C VAL A 54 -12.56 12.16 -1.21
N ALA A 55 -12.65 11.86 0.08
CA ALA A 55 -11.56 12.10 1.01
C ALA A 55 -10.39 11.16 0.68
N ILE A 56 -9.28 11.73 0.22
CA ILE A 56 -8.07 10.98 -0.13
C ILE A 56 -7.01 11.26 0.93
N GLU A 57 -6.48 10.19 1.52
CA GLU A 57 -5.30 10.25 2.38
C GLU A 57 -4.09 9.73 1.61
N SER A 58 -2.93 10.33 1.85
CA SER A 58 -1.69 9.98 1.17
C SER A 58 -0.60 9.59 2.17
N VAL A 59 0.03 8.44 1.93
CA VAL A 59 1.18 7.94 2.70
C VAL A 59 2.37 7.83 1.75
N GLU A 60 3.51 8.39 2.15
CA GLU A 60 4.79 8.22 1.46
C GLU A 60 5.63 7.20 2.24
N ILE A 61 6.06 6.14 1.56
CA ILE A 61 6.86 5.05 2.14
C ILE A 61 8.29 5.16 1.62
N ALA A 62 9.26 5.20 2.54
CA ALA A 62 10.67 5.03 2.22
C ALA A 62 11.08 3.59 2.52
N TYR A 63 12.05 3.06 1.77
CA TYR A 63 12.55 1.69 1.88
C TYR A 63 14.04 1.66 1.51
N GLU A 64 14.74 0.61 1.95
CA GLU A 64 16.18 0.47 1.69
C GLU A 64 16.45 -0.36 0.43
N GLU A 65 15.66 -1.42 0.21
CA GLU A 65 15.80 -2.32 -0.95
C GLU A 65 14.42 -2.66 -1.52
N LEU A 66 14.34 -2.81 -2.85
CA LEU A 66 13.16 -3.25 -3.57
C LEU A 66 13.47 -4.56 -4.30
N THR A 67 12.66 -5.58 -4.04
CA THR A 67 12.69 -6.86 -4.77
C THR A 67 11.39 -7.04 -5.53
N ILE A 68 11.49 -7.37 -6.82
CA ILE A 68 10.36 -7.72 -7.68
C ILE A 68 10.54 -9.19 -8.07
N PRO A 69 9.75 -10.13 -7.52
CA PRO A 69 9.80 -11.53 -7.89
C PRO A 69 9.49 -11.71 -9.39
N ASN A 70 10.19 -12.64 -10.04
CA ASN A 70 10.06 -12.95 -11.47
C ASN A 70 9.00 -14.02 -11.73
#